data_AF-A0A9Q0WG76-F1
#
_entry.id   AF-A0A9Q0WG76-F1
#
_cell.length_a   1.000
_cell.length_b   1.000
_cell.length_c   1.000
_cell.angle_alpha   90.00
_cell.angle_beta   90.00
_cell.angle_gamma   90.00
#
_symmetry.space_group_name_H-M   'P 1'
#
loop_
_entity.id
_entity.type
_entity.pdbx_description
1 polymer ?
#
loop_
_entity_poly.entity_id
_entity_poly.type
_entity_poly.pdbx_seq_one_letter_code
_entity_poly.pdbx_strand_id
1 'polypeptide(L)'
;MATPTVSKTRSMLEGLVREGSFKWLLGKRSYFNEELEEMERSPSAGRNWIAELSPLANLVVRRCSKILGISASELQESFNAEASDTLKHPSCYARNFLEYCCFRALAISTQVTSHLADKKFRQLIYDMMLAWETPAVGSQPLLNADEDLTVGLEAFSRIAPAVPLIANVIISENLFEVLTVGTDGTASILHL
;
A
#
# COMPACT_ATOMS: atom_id res chain seq x y z
N MET A 1 -34.11 3.86 -22.67
CA MET A 1 -32.78 3.28 -22.98
C MET A 1 -31.79 3.75 -21.93
N ALA A 2 -31.13 2.79 -21.29
CA ALA A 2 -30.12 2.89 -20.23
C ALA A 2 -28.84 3.61 -20.69
N THR A 3 -27.88 4.14 -19.91
CA THR A 3 -27.66 4.48 -18.47
C THR A 3 -26.39 5.39 -18.45
N PRO A 4 -26.05 6.03 -17.30
CA PRO A 4 -25.22 7.23 -17.16
C PRO A 4 -23.79 6.94 -16.61
N THR A 5 -23.18 7.91 -15.91
CA THR A 5 -22.00 7.79 -15.01
C THR A 5 -20.58 7.77 -15.59
N VAL A 6 -20.16 8.84 -16.28
CA VAL A 6 -18.71 9.06 -16.58
C VAL A 6 -18.17 10.38 -15.98
N SER A 7 -19.02 11.33 -15.59
CA SER A 7 -18.57 12.68 -15.20
C SER A 7 -18.21 12.84 -13.72
N LYS A 8 -18.84 12.10 -12.81
CA LYS A 8 -18.71 12.33 -11.36
C LYS A 8 -17.35 11.91 -10.81
N THR A 9 -16.79 10.82 -11.32
CA THR A 9 -15.51 10.28 -10.85
C THR A 9 -14.32 11.12 -11.33
N ARG A 10 -14.39 11.65 -12.56
CA ARG A 10 -13.38 12.57 -13.10
C ARG A 10 -13.28 13.86 -12.27
N SER A 11 -14.42 14.37 -11.80
CA SER A 11 -14.48 15.54 -10.92
C SER A 11 -13.95 15.26 -9.50
N MET A 12 -14.13 14.04 -8.96
CA MET A 12 -13.57 13.68 -7.65
C MET A 12 -12.04 13.50 -7.72
N LEU A 13 -11.53 12.97 -8.84
CA LEU A 13 -10.10 12.88 -9.12
C LEU A 13 -9.48 14.28 -9.31
N GLU A 14 -10.14 15.18 -10.06
CA GLU A 14 -9.69 16.57 -10.22
C GLU A 14 -9.69 17.36 -8.89
N GLY A 15 -10.58 17.03 -7.95
CA GLY A 15 -10.59 17.60 -6.60
C GLY A 15 -9.36 17.21 -5.78
N LEU A 16 -8.89 15.97 -5.91
CA LEU A 16 -7.70 15.47 -5.23
C LEU A 16 -6.40 16.10 -5.75
N VAL A 17 -6.37 16.43 -7.05
CA VAL A 17 -5.23 17.06 -7.73
C VAL A 17 -5.03 18.53 -7.33
N ARG A 18 -6.06 19.18 -6.75
CA ARG A 18 -6.06 20.63 -6.52
C ARG A 18 -5.59 21.07 -5.13
N GLU A 19 -5.27 20.14 -4.25
CA GLU A 19 -4.72 20.44 -2.94
C GLU A 19 -3.20 20.26 -3.00
N GLY A 20 -2.45 21.38 -2.93
CA GLY A 20 -0.98 21.43 -3.03
C GLY A 20 -0.19 20.62 -2.00
N SER A 21 -0.85 19.75 -1.24
CA SER A 21 -0.29 18.81 -0.27
C SER A 21 0.33 17.56 -0.93
N PHE A 22 -0.06 17.18 -2.16
CA PHE A 22 0.52 15.99 -2.79
C PHE A 22 1.88 16.23 -3.46
N LYS A 23 2.21 17.47 -3.81
CA LYS A 23 3.45 17.79 -4.56
C LYS A 23 4.74 17.54 -3.78
N TRP A 24 4.72 17.64 -2.45
CA TRP A 24 5.91 17.42 -1.64
C TRP A 24 6.14 15.93 -1.35
N LEU A 25 5.08 15.12 -1.23
CA LEU A 25 5.15 13.65 -1.17
C LEU A 25 5.76 13.01 -2.44
N LEU A 26 5.82 13.79 -3.52
CA LEU A 26 6.24 13.38 -4.86
C LEU A 26 7.69 13.79 -5.19
N GLY A 27 8.40 14.46 -4.28
CA GLY A 27 9.72 15.08 -4.55
C GLY A 27 10.86 14.10 -4.89
N LYS A 28 10.81 12.84 -4.46
CA LYS A 28 11.93 11.88 -4.62
C LYS A 28 11.61 10.53 -5.26
N ARG A 29 10.38 10.23 -5.68
CA ARG A 29 10.05 8.89 -6.25
C ARG A 29 9.32 8.98 -7.58
N SER A 30 10.05 9.43 -8.60
CA SER A 30 9.66 9.42 -10.02
C SER A 30 8.95 8.12 -10.44
N TYR A 31 9.38 6.98 -9.90
CA TYR A 31 8.77 5.67 -10.14
C TYR A 31 7.29 5.58 -9.72
N PHE A 32 6.92 6.09 -8.54
CA PHE A 32 5.52 6.06 -8.11
C PHE A 32 4.66 7.03 -8.92
N ASN A 33 5.22 8.18 -9.27
CA ASN A 33 4.52 9.17 -10.08
C ASN A 33 4.21 8.60 -11.47
N GLU A 34 5.18 7.94 -12.11
CA GLU A 34 4.98 7.34 -13.43
C GLU A 34 3.92 6.22 -13.40
N GLU A 35 3.96 5.33 -12.39
CA GLU A 35 2.98 4.23 -12.28
C GLU A 35 1.58 4.73 -11.88
N LEU A 36 1.50 5.80 -11.08
CA LEU A 36 0.24 6.45 -10.74
C LEU A 36 -0.37 7.13 -11.96
N GLU A 37 0.41 7.91 -12.70
CA GLU A 37 -0.04 8.56 -13.93
C GLU A 37 -0.46 7.52 -15.00
N GLU A 38 0.25 6.40 -15.12
CA GLU A 38 -0.14 5.29 -15.99
C GLU A 38 -1.46 4.66 -15.53
N MET A 39 -1.63 4.48 -14.21
CA MET A 39 -2.87 3.98 -13.64
C MET A 39 -4.04 4.91 -13.94
N GLU A 40 -3.87 6.22 -13.80
CA GLU A 40 -4.90 7.24 -14.06
C GLU A 40 -5.26 7.35 -15.54
N ARG A 41 -4.28 7.21 -16.45
CA ARG A 41 -4.52 7.23 -17.91
C ARG A 41 -5.17 5.95 -18.44
N SER A 42 -5.20 4.88 -17.66
CA SER A 42 -5.75 3.59 -18.10
C SER A 42 -7.29 3.67 -18.28
N PRO A 43 -7.88 3.14 -19.37
CA PRO A 43 -9.34 3.10 -19.57
C PRO A 43 -10.09 2.33 -18.47
N SER A 44 -9.39 1.48 -17.73
CA SER A 44 -9.88 0.71 -16.59
C SER A 44 -9.70 1.40 -15.24
N ALA A 45 -9.19 2.65 -15.20
CA ALA A 45 -8.91 3.39 -13.96
C ALA A 45 -10.12 3.41 -13.01
N GLY A 46 -11.32 3.61 -13.54
CA GLY A 46 -12.55 3.67 -12.74
C GLY A 46 -12.93 2.37 -12.01
N ARG A 47 -12.49 1.19 -12.48
CA ARG A 47 -12.73 -0.10 -11.80
C ARG A 47 -11.64 -0.44 -10.78
N ASN A 48 -10.51 0.25 -10.83
CA ASN A 48 -9.33 -0.08 -10.03
C ASN A 48 -8.99 0.97 -8.97
N TRP A 49 -9.83 1.99 -8.82
CA TRP A 49 -9.63 3.08 -7.87
C TRP A 49 -10.69 3.05 -6.77
N ILE A 50 -10.24 3.09 -5.53
CA ILE A 50 -11.09 3.12 -4.33
C ILE A 50 -10.93 4.48 -3.67
N ALA A 51 -12.03 5.24 -3.62
CA ALA A 51 -12.02 6.65 -3.24
C ALA A 51 -11.59 6.91 -1.79
N GLU A 52 -11.77 5.93 -0.91
CA GLU A 52 -11.45 6.03 0.51
C GLU A 52 -9.94 5.87 0.78
N LEU A 53 -9.21 5.29 -0.18
CA LEU A 53 -7.79 5.00 -0.05
C LEU A 53 -6.92 6.17 -0.52
N SER A 54 -5.74 6.29 0.08
CA SER A 54 -4.72 7.20 -0.44
C SER A 54 -4.24 6.76 -1.85
N PRO A 55 -3.58 7.65 -2.61
CA PRO A 55 -2.99 7.28 -3.90
C PRO A 55 -1.98 6.11 -3.78
N LEU A 56 -1.15 6.12 -2.73
CA LEU A 56 -0.17 5.06 -2.50
C LEU A 56 -0.85 3.73 -2.14
N ALA A 57 -1.90 3.76 -1.33
CA ALA A 57 -2.68 2.58 -1.01
C ALA A 57 -3.40 2.02 -2.25
N ASN A 58 -3.99 2.86 -3.10
CA ASN A 58 -4.56 2.43 -4.38
C ASN A 58 -3.51 1.76 -5.28
N LEU A 59 -2.29 2.29 -5.33
CA LEU A 59 -1.21 1.70 -6.11
C LEU A 59 -0.83 0.30 -5.60
N VAL A 60 -0.68 0.15 -4.29
CA VAL A 60 -0.41 -1.15 -3.67
C VAL A 60 -1.55 -2.13 -3.93
N VAL A 61 -2.81 -1.71 -3.76
CA VAL A 61 -3.98 -2.56 -4.05
C VAL A 61 -3.99 -3.00 -5.51
N ARG A 62 -3.66 -2.13 -6.48
CA ARG A 62 -3.52 -2.53 -7.90
C ARG A 62 -2.43 -3.58 -8.10
N ARG A 63 -1.30 -3.48 -7.41
CA ARG A 63 -0.24 -4.49 -7.49
C ARG A 63 -0.68 -5.82 -6.88
N CYS A 64 -1.37 -5.80 -5.73
CA CYS A 64 -1.98 -6.98 -5.12
C CYS A 64 -3.00 -7.64 -6.06
N SER A 65 -3.87 -6.84 -6.68
CA SER A 65 -4.83 -7.26 -7.70
C SER A 65 -4.13 -7.98 -8.87
N LYS A 66 -3.05 -7.42 -9.40
CA LYS A 66 -2.24 -8.07 -10.47
C LYS A 66 -1.67 -9.42 -10.03
N ILE A 67 -1.16 -9.53 -8.79
CA ILE A 67 -0.62 -10.77 -8.25
C ILE A 67 -1.71 -11.83 -8.09
N LEU A 68 -2.90 -11.42 -7.64
CA LEU A 68 -4.02 -12.32 -7.38
C LEU A 68 -4.84 -12.66 -8.64
N GLY A 69 -4.63 -11.96 -9.74
CA GLY A 69 -5.37 -12.18 -10.99
C GLY A 69 -6.84 -11.77 -10.94
N ILE A 70 -7.23 -10.89 -10.01
CA ILE A 70 -8.59 -10.38 -9.84
C ILE A 70 -8.55 -8.85 -9.74
N SER A 71 -9.64 -8.14 -10.06
CA SER A 71 -9.68 -6.68 -10.00
C SER A 71 -9.67 -6.11 -8.56
N ALA A 72 -9.33 -4.83 -8.42
CA ALA A 72 -9.39 -4.16 -7.12
C ALA A 72 -10.83 -4.06 -6.57
N SER A 73 -11.83 -3.91 -7.45
CA SER A 73 -13.25 -3.94 -7.04
C SER A 73 -13.66 -5.32 -6.53
N GLU A 74 -13.26 -6.41 -7.20
CA GLU A 74 -13.54 -7.77 -6.72
C GLU A 74 -12.85 -8.06 -5.38
N LEU A 75 -11.64 -7.52 -5.18
CA LEU A 75 -10.96 -7.56 -3.88
C LEU A 75 -11.76 -6.84 -2.78
N GLN A 76 -12.27 -5.64 -3.09
CA GLN A 76 -13.08 -4.85 -2.15
C GLN A 76 -14.40 -5.56 -1.82
N GLU A 77 -15.07 -6.13 -2.82
CA GLU A 77 -16.27 -6.93 -2.65
C GLU A 77 -16.00 -8.16 -1.76
N SER A 78 -14.90 -8.88 -2.00
CA SER A 78 -14.49 -10.04 -1.19
C SER A 78 -14.25 -9.65 0.27
N PHE A 79 -13.50 -8.56 0.50
CA PHE A 79 -13.29 -8.04 1.85
C PHE A 79 -14.61 -7.66 2.54
N ASN A 80 -15.51 -6.96 1.84
CA ASN A 80 -16.79 -6.54 2.40
C ASN A 80 -17.71 -7.71 2.75
N ALA A 81 -17.59 -8.83 2.01
CA ALA A 81 -18.34 -10.06 2.24
C ALA A 81 -17.76 -10.91 3.38
N GLU A 82 -16.43 -10.99 3.49
CA GLU A 82 -15.73 -11.85 4.46
C GLU A 82 -15.51 -11.17 5.83
N ALA A 83 -15.31 -9.84 5.85
CA ALA A 83 -14.94 -9.11 7.05
C ALA A 83 -16.15 -8.81 7.96
N SER A 84 -15.92 -8.89 9.27
CA SER A 84 -16.89 -8.46 10.28
C SER A 84 -17.15 -6.96 10.22
N ASP A 85 -18.29 -6.51 10.73
CA ASP A 85 -18.67 -5.09 10.70
C ASP A 85 -17.69 -4.19 11.45
N THR A 86 -17.04 -4.71 12.49
CA THR A 86 -15.97 -4.00 13.22
C THR A 86 -14.77 -3.64 12.35
N LEU A 87 -14.41 -4.52 11.40
CA LEU A 87 -13.29 -4.30 10.49
C LEU A 87 -13.65 -3.37 9.33
N LYS A 88 -14.95 -3.19 9.08
CA LYS A 88 -15.49 -2.30 8.05
C LYS A 88 -15.81 -0.90 8.57
N HIS A 89 -15.50 -0.60 9.84
CA HIS A 89 -15.75 0.72 10.40
C HIS A 89 -14.95 1.81 9.66
N PRO A 90 -15.54 2.96 9.31
CA PRO A 90 -14.88 3.98 8.48
C PRO A 90 -13.51 4.45 8.98
N SER A 91 -13.29 4.48 10.30
CA SER A 91 -12.01 4.91 10.89
C SER A 91 -10.84 3.95 10.65
N CYS A 92 -11.11 2.67 10.33
CA CYS A 92 -10.09 1.65 10.12
C CYS A 92 -10.24 0.89 8.81
N TYR A 93 -11.33 1.15 8.05
CA TYR A 93 -11.64 0.48 6.79
C TYR A 93 -10.45 0.44 5.84
N ALA A 94 -9.83 1.60 5.58
CA ALA A 94 -8.71 1.72 4.65
C ALA A 94 -7.51 0.84 5.07
N ARG A 95 -7.17 0.81 6.37
CA ARG A 95 -6.09 -0.05 6.89
C ARG A 95 -6.43 -1.51 6.75
N ASN A 96 -7.62 -1.91 7.19
CA ASN A 96 -8.02 -3.31 7.21
C ASN A 96 -8.18 -3.87 5.80
N PHE A 97 -8.73 -3.08 4.88
CA PHE A 97 -8.85 -3.46 3.49
C PHE A 97 -7.48 -3.56 2.80
N LEU A 98 -6.57 -2.61 3.06
CA LEU A 98 -5.20 -2.67 2.55
C LEU A 98 -4.48 -3.93 3.07
N GLU A 99 -4.56 -4.20 4.37
CA GLU A 99 -3.99 -5.41 4.99
C GLU A 99 -4.53 -6.69 4.35
N TYR A 100 -5.85 -6.78 4.15
CA TYR A 100 -6.49 -7.91 3.48
C TYR A 100 -5.89 -8.14 2.09
N CYS A 101 -5.72 -7.08 1.30
CA CYS A 101 -5.10 -7.15 -0.03
C CYS A 101 -3.64 -7.61 0.05
N CYS A 102 -2.86 -7.02 0.97
CA CYS A 102 -1.46 -7.34 1.17
C CYS A 102 -1.27 -8.80 1.56
N PHE A 103 -2.01 -9.29 2.54
CA PHE A 103 -1.85 -10.67 3.06
C PHE A 103 -2.20 -11.71 2.01
N ARG A 104 -3.28 -11.50 1.24
CA ARG A 104 -3.63 -12.42 0.15
C ARG A 104 -2.54 -12.44 -0.92
N ALA A 105 -2.02 -11.28 -1.33
CA ALA A 105 -0.95 -11.20 -2.32
C ALA A 105 0.38 -11.81 -1.82
N LEU A 106 0.74 -11.57 -0.56
CA LEU A 106 1.92 -12.15 0.08
C LEU A 106 1.80 -13.68 0.19
N ALA A 107 0.63 -14.21 0.53
CA ALA A 107 0.42 -15.65 0.62
C ALA A 107 0.73 -16.41 -0.68
N ILE A 108 0.46 -15.79 -1.84
CA ILE A 108 0.84 -16.35 -3.16
C ILE A 108 2.31 -16.07 -3.46
N SER A 109 2.74 -14.82 -3.24
CA SER A 109 4.10 -14.39 -3.58
C SER A 109 5.17 -15.14 -2.79
N THR A 110 4.85 -15.61 -1.58
CA THR A 110 5.73 -16.36 -0.66
C THR A 110 5.79 -17.87 -0.91
N GLN A 111 5.14 -18.37 -1.97
CA GLN A 111 5.23 -19.78 -2.38
C GLN A 111 6.14 -20.01 -3.59
N VAL A 112 6.57 -18.94 -4.27
CA VAL A 112 7.10 -19.01 -5.65
C VAL A 112 8.60 -18.68 -5.79
N THR A 113 9.28 -18.06 -4.81
CA THR A 113 10.64 -17.51 -4.97
C THR A 113 11.56 -17.74 -3.77
N SER A 114 12.89 -17.61 -3.92
CA SER A 114 13.79 -17.50 -2.75
C SER A 114 13.74 -16.05 -2.25
N HIS A 115 12.73 -15.74 -1.45
CA HIS A 115 12.05 -14.44 -1.42
C HIS A 115 12.86 -13.20 -1.03
N LEU A 116 13.84 -13.28 -0.12
CA LEU A 116 14.56 -12.08 0.31
C LEU A 116 15.65 -11.61 -0.66
N ALA A 117 16.14 -12.45 -1.58
CA ALA A 117 17.10 -12.00 -2.59
C ALA A 117 16.43 -11.22 -3.74
N ASP A 118 15.12 -11.40 -3.93
CA ASP A 118 14.35 -10.73 -4.97
C ASP A 118 14.04 -9.26 -4.60
N LYS A 119 14.75 -8.35 -5.28
CA LYS A 119 14.59 -6.90 -5.11
C LYS A 119 13.14 -6.44 -5.31
N LYS A 120 12.42 -7.02 -6.27
CA LYS A 120 11.03 -6.63 -6.56
C LYS A 120 10.09 -7.04 -5.43
N PHE A 121 10.32 -8.20 -4.84
CA PHE A 121 9.55 -8.67 -3.68
C PHE A 121 9.82 -7.82 -2.44
N ARG A 122 11.09 -7.49 -2.15
CA ARG A 122 11.44 -6.59 -1.04
C ARG A 122 10.83 -5.20 -1.22
N GLN A 123 10.87 -4.66 -2.44
CA GLN A 123 10.26 -3.38 -2.75
C GLN A 123 8.74 -3.42 -2.60
N LEU A 124 8.08 -4.52 -3.00
CA LEU A 124 6.65 -4.70 -2.79
C LEU A 124 6.29 -4.65 -1.29
N ILE A 125 7.02 -5.38 -0.44
CA ILE A 125 6.78 -5.39 1.02
C ILE A 125 6.97 -3.98 1.60
N TYR A 126 8.03 -3.30 1.21
CA TYR A 126 8.30 -1.94 1.68
C TYR A 126 7.20 -0.95 1.23
N ASP A 127 6.75 -1.05 -0.01
CA ASP A 127 5.67 -0.20 -0.53
C ASP A 127 4.33 -0.51 0.17
N MET A 128 4.07 -1.78 0.53
CA MET A 128 2.92 -2.17 1.38
C MET A 128 2.98 -1.52 2.76
N MET A 129 4.16 -1.47 3.39
CA MET A 129 4.35 -0.81 4.68
C MET A 129 4.14 0.70 4.58
N LEU A 130 4.68 1.36 3.55
CA LEU A 130 4.46 2.79 3.33
C LEU A 130 2.98 3.11 3.08
N ALA A 131 2.29 2.28 2.28
CA ALA A 131 0.85 2.43 2.09
C ALA A 131 0.06 2.24 3.39
N TRP A 132 0.55 1.40 4.31
CA TRP A 132 -0.08 1.18 5.61
C TRP A 132 0.03 2.39 6.54
N GLU A 133 1.14 3.12 6.48
CA GLU A 133 1.31 4.39 7.21
C GLU A 133 0.30 5.44 6.73
N THR A 134 0.07 5.51 5.41
CA THR A 134 -0.91 6.43 4.79
C THR A 134 -2.01 5.69 4.02
N PRO A 135 -2.95 5.03 4.71
CA PRO A 135 -3.92 4.14 4.08
C PRO A 135 -5.08 4.91 3.43
N ALA A 136 -5.48 6.05 3.99
CA ALA A 136 -6.64 6.83 3.56
C ALA A 136 -6.25 8.22 3.02
N VAL A 137 -7.15 8.86 2.29
CA VAL A 137 -6.94 10.20 1.71
C VAL A 137 -6.56 11.27 2.75
N GLY A 138 -7.07 11.16 3.97
CA GLY A 138 -6.77 12.09 5.07
C GLY A 138 -5.57 11.70 5.95
N SER A 139 -4.88 10.60 5.64
CA SER A 139 -3.77 10.12 6.47
C SER A 139 -2.52 10.99 6.29
N GLN A 140 -1.85 11.29 7.40
CA GLN A 140 -0.58 12.02 7.38
C GLN A 140 0.59 11.04 7.27
N PRO A 141 1.54 11.27 6.36
CA PRO A 141 2.72 10.42 6.20
C PRO A 141 3.75 10.63 7.29
N LEU A 142 4.51 9.56 7.57
CA LEU A 142 5.66 9.59 8.46
C LEU A 142 6.91 9.91 7.64
N LEU A 143 7.63 10.96 8.03
CA LEU A 143 8.84 11.44 7.35
C LEU A 143 10.05 11.37 8.27
N ASN A 144 11.24 11.17 7.69
CA ASN A 144 12.50 11.34 8.39
C ASN A 144 13.03 12.78 8.29
N ALA A 145 14.23 13.01 8.84
CA ALA A 145 14.91 14.31 8.84
C ALA A 145 15.23 14.87 7.44
N ASP A 146 15.25 14.02 6.40
CA ASP A 146 15.45 14.40 5.00
C ASP A 146 14.12 14.44 4.22
N GLU A 147 13.00 14.54 4.95
CA GLU A 147 11.63 14.60 4.46
C GLU A 147 11.21 13.38 3.60
N ASP A 148 11.90 12.26 3.75
CA ASP A 148 11.59 11.02 3.03
C ASP A 148 10.55 10.20 3.79
N LEU A 149 9.62 9.61 3.03
CA LEU A 149 8.66 8.63 3.55
C LEU A 149 9.38 7.49 4.25
N THR A 150 8.96 7.20 5.47
CA THR A 150 9.54 6.12 6.26
C THR A 150 8.48 5.20 6.83
N VAL A 151 8.92 4.00 7.20
CA VAL A 151 8.07 2.96 7.78
C VAL A 151 8.23 3.05 9.29
N GLY A 152 7.13 3.24 9.99
CA GLY A 152 7.06 3.16 11.44
C GLY A 152 6.98 1.72 11.94
N LEU A 153 7.16 1.57 13.24
CA LEU A 153 7.11 0.27 13.92
C LEU A 153 5.74 -0.42 13.73
N GLU A 154 4.65 0.35 13.68
CA GLU A 154 3.30 -0.20 13.55
C GLU A 154 3.08 -0.84 12.17
N ALA A 155 3.38 -0.12 11.07
CA ALA A 155 3.30 -0.69 9.73
C ALA A 155 4.19 -1.92 9.56
N PHE A 156 5.43 -1.85 10.08
CA PHE A 156 6.34 -2.98 10.06
C PHE A 156 5.74 -4.20 10.77
N SER A 157 5.24 -4.01 12.00
CA SER A 157 4.68 -5.10 12.82
C SER A 157 3.43 -5.72 12.23
N ARG A 158 2.67 -5.01 11.39
CA ARG A 158 1.46 -5.54 10.75
C ARG A 158 1.77 -6.28 9.44
N ILE A 159 2.72 -5.80 8.64
CA ILE A 159 3.00 -6.38 7.32
C ILE A 159 4.12 -7.42 7.36
N ALA A 160 5.21 -7.16 8.07
CA ALA A 160 6.41 -8.01 8.04
C ALA A 160 6.14 -9.47 8.45
N PRO A 161 5.34 -9.76 9.51
CA PRO A 161 5.03 -11.14 9.90
C PRO A 161 4.26 -11.95 8.87
N ALA A 162 3.63 -11.33 7.88
CA ALA A 162 2.96 -12.04 6.79
C ALA A 162 3.95 -12.65 5.77
N VAL A 163 5.25 -12.38 5.92
CA VAL A 163 6.33 -12.97 5.13
C VAL A 163 6.96 -14.10 5.94
N PRO A 164 6.79 -15.39 5.55
CA PRO A 164 7.25 -16.54 6.34
C PRO A 164 8.73 -16.50 6.75
N LEU A 165 9.60 -15.87 5.95
CA LEU A 165 11.02 -15.72 6.27
C LEU A 165 11.28 -14.67 7.38
N ILE A 166 10.43 -13.66 7.51
CA ILE A 166 10.49 -12.65 8.59
C ILE A 166 9.80 -13.16 9.85
N ALA A 167 8.77 -14.00 9.68
CA ALA A 167 8.02 -14.64 10.77
C ALA A 167 8.81 -15.68 11.59
N ASN A 168 10.09 -15.91 11.28
CA ASN A 168 10.97 -16.65 12.17
C ASN A 168 11.25 -15.78 13.41
N VAL A 169 10.52 -16.05 14.51
CA VAL A 169 10.50 -15.29 15.77
C VAL A 169 11.89 -15.01 16.38
N ILE A 170 12.91 -15.83 16.06
CA ILE A 170 14.30 -15.61 16.51
C ILE A 170 14.97 -14.42 15.78
N ILE A 171 14.46 -14.06 14.60
CA ILE A 171 15.02 -13.04 13.72
C ILE A 171 14.27 -11.71 13.86
N SER A 172 12.96 -11.67 14.08
CA SER A 172 12.17 -10.42 13.97
C SER A 172 12.52 -9.32 14.98
N GLU A 173 12.76 -9.64 16.25
CA GLU A 173 13.16 -8.63 17.26
C GLU A 173 14.61 -8.15 17.03
N ASN A 174 15.51 -9.07 16.65
CA ASN A 174 16.87 -8.72 16.25
C ASN A 174 16.92 -7.91 14.94
N LEU A 175 16.00 -8.16 14.00
CA LEU A 175 16.04 -7.55 12.67
C LEU A 175 15.70 -6.06 12.74
N PHE A 176 14.73 -5.64 13.56
CA PHE A 176 14.39 -4.22 13.67
C PHE A 176 15.52 -3.44 14.36
N GLU A 177 16.07 -3.93 15.48
CA GLU A 177 17.23 -3.31 16.11
C GLU A 177 18.42 -3.26 15.15
N VAL A 178 18.78 -4.37 14.49
CA VAL A 178 19.89 -4.42 13.52
C VAL A 178 19.66 -3.50 12.30
N LEU A 179 18.42 -3.38 11.81
CA LEU A 179 18.06 -2.48 10.69
C LEU A 179 17.97 -1.00 11.10
N THR A 180 18.02 -0.70 12.40
CA THR A 180 17.98 0.66 12.95
C THR A 180 19.25 1.06 13.68
N VAL A 181 20.26 0.17 13.79
CA VAL A 181 21.59 0.53 14.32
C VAL A 181 22.21 1.60 13.41
N GLY A 182 22.36 2.81 13.93
CA GLY A 182 22.96 3.95 13.23
C GLY A 182 21.98 4.87 12.50
N THR A 183 20.68 4.58 12.56
CA THR A 183 19.60 5.50 12.18
C THR A 183 18.80 5.84 13.44
N ASP A 184 18.17 7.01 13.51
CA ASP A 184 17.41 7.47 14.69
C ASP A 184 16.08 6.69 14.88
N GLY A 185 16.11 5.35 14.86
CA GLY A 185 14.95 4.47 14.97
C GLY A 185 14.19 4.22 13.66
N THR A 186 14.78 4.51 12.49
CA THR A 186 14.13 4.35 11.17
C THR A 186 14.71 3.17 10.40
N ALA A 187 13.89 2.15 10.15
CA ALA A 187 14.31 0.95 9.42
C ALA A 187 14.21 1.17 7.90
N SER A 188 15.35 1.14 7.20
CA SER A 188 15.39 1.10 5.73
C SER A 188 15.60 -0.33 5.25
N ILE A 189 14.55 -0.96 4.73
CA ILE A 189 14.58 -2.34 4.18
C ILE A 189 15.42 -2.44 2.89
N LEU A 190 15.87 -1.31 2.32
CA LEU A 190 16.72 -1.25 1.12
C LEU A 190 18.12 -1.89 1.29
N HIS A 191 18.52 -2.26 2.51
CA HIS A 191 19.82 -2.90 2.79
C HIS A 191 19.76 -4.41 3.04
N LEU A 192 18.60 -5.05 2.87
CA LEU A 192 18.47 -6.50 2.65
C LEU A 192 18.54 -6.81 1.15
#